data_AF-A0A920SF17-F1
#
_entry.id   AF-A0A920SF17-F1
#
_cell.length_a   1.000
_cell.length_b   1.000
_cell.length_c   1.000
_cell.angle_alpha   90.00
_cell.angle_beta   90.00
_cell.angle_gamma   90.00
#
_symmetry.space_group_name_H-M   'P 1'
#
loop_
_entity.id
_entity.type
_entity.pdbx_description
1 polymer ?
#
loop_
_entity_poly.entity_id
_entity_poly.type
_entity_poly.pdbx_seq_one_letter_code
_entity_poly.pdbx_strand_id
1 'polypeptide(L)'
;MAARLAEITPDGMDRSMFLTSGSDSNEAAMAIAKRYTGGYEIASPAVSFHGMNDSTRAVTFSGWHEGYGPYAPGHYPILAPYEYRCAYCRDRGGCDYTCLNTSFDLLDAQADGQLAGVITEPLFSAGGVIDLPQGWLRELKRRCEDRGALLIVDEAQTGLAKLGSMWGFDHEGVIPDIFTISKHFGGEWPLVRRSLPTR
;
A
#
# COMPACT_ATOMS: atom_id res chain seq x y z
N MET A 1 -20.88 12.99 -6.26
CA MET A 1 -19.65 12.20 -6.49
C MET A 1 -19.46 11.14 -5.42
N ALA A 2 -19.28 11.49 -4.14
CA ALA A 2 -19.11 10.54 -3.03
C ALA A 2 -20.14 9.37 -3.02
N ALA A 3 -21.43 9.66 -3.16
CA ALA A 3 -22.47 8.63 -3.18
C ALA A 3 -22.30 7.62 -4.34
N ARG A 4 -21.89 8.08 -5.53
CA ARG A 4 -21.63 7.22 -6.68
C ARG A 4 -20.38 6.37 -6.51
N LEU A 5 -19.37 6.91 -5.82
CA LEU A 5 -18.16 6.16 -5.50
C LEU A 5 -18.48 5.05 -4.50
N ALA A 6 -19.29 5.35 -3.48
CA ALA A 6 -19.76 4.36 -2.51
C ALA A 6 -20.55 3.18 -3.15
N GLU A 7 -21.20 3.40 -4.31
CA GLU A 7 -21.90 2.33 -5.05
C GLU A 7 -20.95 1.32 -5.71
N ILE A 8 -19.69 1.69 -5.96
CA ILE A 8 -18.70 0.85 -6.66
C ILE A 8 -17.54 0.41 -5.76
N THR A 9 -17.48 0.89 -4.52
CA THR A 9 -16.49 0.48 -3.52
C THR A 9 -16.94 -0.80 -2.79
N PRO A 10 -16.02 -1.61 -2.28
CA PRO A 10 -16.35 -2.74 -1.41
C PRO A 10 -17.21 -2.35 -0.21
N ASP A 11 -18.00 -3.31 0.28
CA ASP A 11 -18.86 -3.13 1.44
C ASP A 11 -18.07 -2.64 2.67
N GLY A 12 -18.57 -1.58 3.29
CA GLY A 12 -17.99 -0.94 4.46
C GLY A 12 -17.03 0.22 4.15
N MET A 13 -16.72 0.50 2.89
CA MET A 13 -15.92 1.67 2.48
C MET A 13 -16.80 2.90 2.23
N ASP A 14 -17.39 3.42 3.30
CA ASP A 14 -18.48 4.41 3.23
C ASP A 14 -18.00 5.87 3.30
N ARG A 15 -16.69 6.13 3.25
CA ARG A 15 -16.11 7.48 3.42
C ARG A 15 -15.07 7.75 2.35
N SER A 16 -15.25 8.88 1.69
CA SER A 16 -14.34 9.43 0.68
C SER A 16 -13.88 10.81 1.10
N MET A 17 -12.58 11.08 0.98
CA MET A 17 -12.04 12.43 1.06
C MET A 17 -11.49 12.85 -0.30
N PHE A 18 -11.68 14.12 -0.63
CA PHE A 18 -11.39 14.65 -1.96
C PHE A 18 -10.15 15.57 -1.93
N LEU A 19 -9.05 15.21 -2.61
CA LEU A 19 -7.78 15.92 -2.69
C LEU A 19 -7.31 16.15 -4.14
N THR A 20 -6.18 16.85 -4.28
CA THR A 20 -5.70 17.36 -5.57
C THR A 20 -4.77 16.41 -6.31
N SER A 21 -3.92 15.69 -5.56
CA SER A 21 -2.97 14.73 -6.11
C SER A 21 -2.85 13.46 -5.26
N GLY A 22 -2.08 12.49 -5.74
CA GLY A 22 -2.02 11.12 -5.21
C GLY A 22 -0.94 11.01 -4.23
N SER A 23 0.08 11.84 -4.41
CA SER A 23 0.89 12.27 -3.29
C SER A 23 -0.05 12.74 -2.16
N ASP A 24 -0.92 13.73 -2.37
CA ASP A 24 -1.80 14.23 -1.28
C ASP A 24 -2.72 13.12 -0.73
N SER A 25 -3.22 12.24 -1.59
CA SER A 25 -4.10 11.12 -1.22
C SER A 25 -3.40 10.08 -0.37
N ASN A 26 -2.17 9.71 -0.74
CA ASN A 26 -1.34 8.80 0.01
C ASN A 26 -0.83 9.45 1.30
N GLU A 27 -0.51 10.75 1.31
CA GLU A 27 -0.18 11.50 2.54
C GLU A 27 -1.35 11.48 3.52
N ALA A 28 -2.56 11.73 3.04
CA ALA A 28 -3.77 11.63 3.83
C ALA A 28 -4.02 10.21 4.34
N ALA A 29 -3.88 9.18 3.50
CA ALA A 29 -4.05 7.79 3.89
C ALA A 29 -3.06 7.40 4.99
N MET A 30 -1.78 7.75 4.84
CA MET A 30 -0.75 7.54 5.87
C MET A 30 -1.07 8.32 7.15
N ALA A 31 -1.52 9.57 7.06
CA ALA A 31 -1.88 10.35 8.23
C ALA A 31 -3.08 9.75 8.99
N ILE A 32 -4.08 9.23 8.28
CA ILE A 32 -5.21 8.52 8.87
C ILE A 32 -4.72 7.25 9.57
N ALA A 33 -3.86 6.46 8.93
CA ALA A 33 -3.29 5.25 9.53
C ALA A 33 -2.51 5.55 10.81
N LYS A 34 -1.65 6.57 10.79
CA LYS A 34 -0.88 7.00 11.97
C LYS A 34 -1.79 7.43 13.11
N ARG A 35 -2.80 8.26 12.81
CA ARG A 35 -3.75 8.76 13.81
C ARG A 35 -4.63 7.65 14.39
N TYR A 36 -5.02 6.67 13.56
CA TYR A 36 -5.88 5.59 13.98
C TYR A 36 -5.17 4.58 14.88
N THR A 37 -3.99 4.14 14.46
CA THR A 37 -3.21 3.11 15.17
C THR A 37 -2.48 3.67 16.39
N GLY A 38 -2.13 4.96 16.37
CA GLY A 38 -1.18 5.56 17.31
C GLY A 38 0.29 5.27 16.96
N GLY A 39 0.53 4.54 15.86
CA GLY A 39 1.84 4.34 15.27
C GLY A 39 2.27 5.51 14.40
N TYR A 40 3.58 5.67 14.18
CA TYR A 40 4.11 6.75 13.34
C TYR A 40 4.84 6.26 12.09
N GLU A 41 5.11 4.96 12.03
CA GLU A 41 5.98 4.35 11.03
C GLU A 41 5.16 3.71 9.91
N ILE A 42 5.61 3.88 8.67
CA ILE A 42 4.97 3.31 7.48
C ILE A 42 5.98 2.45 6.74
N ALA A 43 5.54 1.32 6.22
CA ALA A 43 6.37 0.50 5.34
C ALA A 43 5.79 0.42 3.92
N SER A 44 6.65 0.18 2.93
CA SER A 44 6.22 -0.06 1.54
C SER A 44 7.22 -0.93 0.77
N PRO A 45 6.79 -1.65 -0.28
CA PRO A 45 7.66 -2.52 -1.07
C PRO A 45 8.79 -1.75 -1.75
N ALA A 46 10.02 -2.30 -1.73
CA ALA A 46 11.23 -1.66 -2.25
C ALA A 46 11.28 -1.42 -3.78
N VAL A 47 10.17 -1.60 -4.48
CA VAL A 47 10.00 -1.30 -5.92
C VAL A 47 8.79 -0.39 -6.18
N SER A 48 8.08 0.05 -5.14
CA SER A 48 6.81 0.76 -5.29
C SER A 48 6.98 2.24 -5.60
N PHE A 49 5.91 2.86 -6.08
CA PHE A 49 5.81 4.30 -6.30
C PHE A 49 4.50 4.84 -5.74
N HIS A 50 4.60 5.80 -4.81
CA HIS A 50 3.44 6.38 -4.10
C HIS A 50 3.39 7.90 -4.16
N GLY A 51 4.25 8.53 -4.96
CA GLY A 51 4.25 9.97 -5.18
C GLY A 51 5.58 10.65 -4.85
N MET A 52 5.55 11.98 -4.88
CA MET A 52 6.72 12.85 -4.88
C MET A 52 6.68 13.98 -3.84
N ASN A 53 5.63 14.06 -3.01
CA ASN A 53 5.67 14.91 -1.81
C ASN A 53 6.66 14.30 -0.82
N ASP A 54 7.13 15.06 0.17
CA ASP A 54 8.23 14.58 1.01
C ASP A 54 7.92 13.25 1.71
N SER A 55 6.69 13.09 2.24
CA SER A 55 6.32 11.86 2.93
C SER A 55 5.96 10.70 1.99
N THR A 56 5.39 10.96 0.80
CA THR A 56 5.12 9.89 -0.17
C THR A 56 6.37 9.45 -0.93
N ARG A 57 7.30 10.37 -1.17
CA ARG A 57 8.62 10.07 -1.71
C ARG A 57 9.44 9.23 -0.73
N ALA A 58 9.19 9.34 0.58
CA ALA A 58 9.82 8.50 1.61
C ALA A 58 9.37 7.03 1.56
N VAL A 59 8.23 6.74 0.93
CA VAL A 59 7.71 5.38 0.71
C VAL A 59 7.70 4.98 -0.77
N THR A 60 8.22 5.82 -1.66
CA THR A 60 8.51 5.47 -3.07
C THR A 60 9.92 4.90 -3.11
N PHE A 61 10.11 3.70 -3.66
CA PHE A 61 11.43 3.05 -3.78
C PHE A 61 11.82 2.73 -5.23
N SER A 62 10.93 2.97 -6.19
CA SER A 62 11.19 2.76 -7.62
C SER A 62 12.15 3.79 -8.24
N GLY A 63 12.69 4.74 -7.48
CA GLY A 63 13.62 5.78 -7.94
C GLY A 63 13.33 7.16 -7.35
N TRP A 64 13.87 8.20 -7.99
CA TRP A 64 13.61 9.62 -7.66
C TRP A 64 14.10 10.10 -6.28
N HIS A 65 15.13 9.43 -5.75
CA HIS A 65 15.80 9.80 -4.50
C HIS A 65 16.95 10.79 -4.69
N GLU A 66 17.60 10.77 -5.87
CA GLU A 66 18.84 11.51 -6.12
C GLU A 66 18.63 13.03 -6.10
N GLY A 67 19.54 13.76 -5.45
CA GLY A 67 19.56 15.23 -5.44
C GLY A 67 18.66 15.91 -4.40
N TYR A 68 17.80 15.17 -3.69
CA TYR A 68 16.86 15.74 -2.70
C TYR A 68 17.29 15.60 -1.24
N GLY A 69 18.26 14.73 -0.95
CA GLY A 69 18.67 14.41 0.42
C GLY A 69 17.76 13.38 1.13
N PRO A 70 18.08 13.04 2.40
CA PRO A 70 17.37 12.03 3.16
C PRO A 70 15.96 12.48 3.54
N TYR A 71 15.08 11.50 3.73
CA TYR A 71 13.70 11.69 4.18
C TYR A 71 13.62 11.83 5.70
N ALA A 72 12.45 12.28 6.18
CA ALA A 72 12.10 12.10 7.57
C ALA A 72 12.13 10.60 7.95
N PRO A 73 12.63 10.25 9.15
CA PRO A 73 12.65 8.88 9.63
C PRO A 73 11.23 8.30 9.81
N GLY A 74 11.14 6.98 9.99
CA GLY A 74 9.87 6.27 10.17
C GLY A 74 9.25 5.75 8.87
N HIS A 75 10.05 5.58 7.82
CA HIS A 75 9.63 4.96 6.56
C HIS A 75 10.57 3.80 6.23
N TYR A 76 10.03 2.60 6.07
CA TYR A 76 10.83 1.38 5.95
C TYR A 76 10.51 0.61 4.66
N PRO A 77 11.54 0.17 3.90
CA PRO A 77 11.33 -0.71 2.77
C PRO A 77 11.02 -2.14 3.26
N ILE A 78 10.02 -2.77 2.66
CA ILE A 78 9.85 -4.23 2.70
C ILE A 78 10.30 -4.83 1.37
N LEU A 79 10.72 -6.09 1.40
CA LEU A 79 11.14 -6.81 0.21
C LEU A 79 9.95 -7.03 -0.72
N ALA A 80 10.06 -6.52 -1.95
CA ALA A 80 9.03 -6.69 -2.97
C ALA A 80 9.03 -8.12 -3.52
N PRO A 81 7.85 -8.70 -3.82
CA PRO A 81 7.72 -10.07 -4.32
C PRO A 81 7.96 -10.17 -5.83
N TYR A 82 9.10 -9.69 -6.30
CA TYR A 82 9.42 -9.73 -7.73
C TYR A 82 9.95 -11.12 -8.12
N GLU A 83 9.06 -12.03 -8.56
CA GLU A 83 9.40 -13.44 -8.83
C GLU A 83 10.64 -13.63 -9.71
N TYR A 84 10.72 -12.90 -10.82
CA TYR A 84 11.84 -12.97 -11.76
C TYR A 84 13.21 -12.67 -11.12
N ARG A 85 13.24 -11.83 -10.07
CA ARG A 85 14.45 -11.43 -9.35
C ARG A 85 14.49 -11.89 -7.90
N CYS A 86 13.57 -12.76 -7.49
CA CYS A 86 13.41 -13.13 -6.08
C CYS A 86 14.58 -13.99 -5.60
N ALA A 87 15.33 -13.50 -4.62
CA ALA A 87 16.47 -14.22 -4.05
C ALA A 87 16.07 -15.49 -3.27
N TYR A 88 14.81 -15.59 -2.85
CA TYR A 88 14.34 -16.71 -2.01
C TYR A 88 13.66 -17.82 -2.81
N CYS A 89 12.80 -17.43 -3.76
CA CYS A 89 11.81 -18.34 -4.36
C CYS A 89 12.16 -18.77 -5.80
N ARG A 90 13.06 -18.04 -6.49
CA ARG A 90 13.33 -18.25 -7.92
C ARG A 90 13.63 -19.70 -8.29
N ASP A 91 14.35 -20.41 -7.43
CA ASP A 91 14.79 -21.79 -7.68
C ASP A 91 13.91 -22.84 -6.99
N ARG A 92 12.79 -22.44 -6.36
CA ARG A 92 11.93 -23.29 -5.52
C ARG A 92 10.59 -23.68 -6.15
N GLY A 93 10.29 -23.21 -7.35
CA GLY A 93 9.07 -23.57 -8.08
C GLY A 93 7.78 -22.85 -7.64
N GLY A 94 7.89 -21.78 -6.83
CA GLY A 94 6.77 -20.94 -6.44
C GLY A 94 7.12 -19.94 -5.33
N CYS A 95 6.29 -18.91 -5.16
CA CYS A 95 6.43 -17.94 -4.07
C CYS A 95 5.94 -18.54 -2.73
N ASP A 96 6.79 -18.57 -1.71
CA ASP A 96 6.46 -19.00 -0.34
C ASP A 96 6.34 -17.83 0.64
N TYR A 97 6.32 -16.60 0.11
CA TYR A 97 6.25 -15.35 0.88
C TYR A 97 7.39 -15.13 1.89
N THR A 98 8.54 -15.82 1.76
CA THR A 98 9.71 -15.61 2.64
C THR A 98 10.17 -14.15 2.67
N CYS A 99 9.95 -13.40 1.58
CA CYS A 99 10.21 -11.96 1.54
C CYS A 99 9.40 -11.20 2.60
N LEU A 100 8.14 -11.55 2.83
CA LEU A 100 7.30 -10.95 3.87
C LEU A 100 7.79 -11.34 5.26
N ASN A 101 8.12 -12.62 5.51
CA ASN A 101 8.64 -13.05 6.80
C ASN A 101 9.89 -12.25 7.19
N THR A 102 10.88 -12.20 6.29
CA THR A 102 12.12 -11.45 6.51
C THR A 102 11.84 -9.95 6.71
N SER A 103 10.92 -9.39 5.93
CA SER A 103 10.60 -7.96 6.02
C SER A 103 9.96 -7.60 7.35
N PHE A 104 8.98 -8.39 7.80
CA PHE A 104 8.30 -8.14 9.05
C PHE A 104 9.18 -8.42 10.27
N ASP A 105 10.07 -9.41 10.23
CA ASP A 105 11.08 -9.62 11.28
C ASP A 105 12.01 -8.40 11.42
N LEU A 106 12.41 -7.80 10.29
CA LEU A 106 13.21 -6.57 10.28
C LEU A 106 12.40 -5.36 10.76
N LEU A 107 11.16 -5.20 10.31
CA LEU A 107 10.28 -4.13 10.76
C LEU A 107 10.06 -4.20 12.27
N ASP A 108 9.77 -5.37 12.82
CA ASP A 108 9.55 -5.56 14.27
C ASP A 108 10.82 -5.25 15.08
N ALA A 109 12.01 -5.42 14.50
CA ALA A 109 13.28 -5.07 15.13
C ALA A 109 13.66 -3.59 14.98
N GLN A 110 13.15 -2.90 13.97
CA GLN A 110 13.48 -1.50 13.64
C GLN A 110 12.45 -0.51 14.16
N ALA A 111 11.20 -0.92 14.28
CA ALA A 111 10.10 -0.06 14.68
C ALA A 111 10.27 0.40 16.12
N ASP A 112 10.17 1.72 16.35
CA ASP A 112 10.19 2.31 17.69
C ASP A 112 8.90 1.99 18.49
N GLY A 113 7.85 1.53 17.81
CA GLY A 113 6.58 1.17 18.43
C GLY A 113 5.62 0.45 17.49
N GLN A 114 4.32 0.77 17.61
CA GLN A 114 3.32 0.19 16.72
C GLN A 114 3.51 0.72 15.29
N LEU A 115 3.59 -0.19 14.32
CA LEU A 115 3.58 0.17 12.91
C LEU A 115 2.20 0.76 12.55
N ALA A 116 2.18 1.92 11.88
CA ALA A 116 0.92 2.55 11.50
C ALA A 116 0.24 1.83 10.33
N GLY A 117 1.02 1.38 9.37
CA GLY A 117 0.50 0.68 8.21
C GLY A 117 1.55 0.33 7.17
N VAL A 118 1.11 -0.46 6.21
CA VAL A 118 1.86 -0.76 5.00
C VAL A 118 1.10 -0.21 3.81
N ILE A 119 1.77 0.56 2.95
CA ILE A 119 1.24 1.01 1.67
C ILE A 119 1.82 0.16 0.54
N THR A 120 0.96 -0.33 -0.36
CA THR A 120 1.37 -1.14 -1.52
C THR A 120 0.49 -0.85 -2.72
N GLU A 121 0.98 -1.16 -3.92
CA GLU A 121 0.17 -1.27 -5.13
C GLU A 121 -0.30 -2.72 -5.29
N PRO A 122 -1.46 -2.99 -5.93
CA PRO A 122 -1.87 -4.36 -6.28
C PRO A 122 -1.11 -4.92 -7.50
N LEU A 123 -0.43 -4.04 -8.24
CA LEU A 123 0.55 -4.34 -9.29
C LEU A 123 1.51 -3.15 -9.33
N PHE A 124 2.83 -3.38 -9.21
CA PHE A 124 3.80 -2.29 -9.17
C PHE A 124 4.03 -1.75 -10.58
N SER A 125 3.36 -0.65 -10.92
CA SER A 125 3.36 -0.17 -12.31
C SER A 125 4.62 0.62 -12.61
N ALA A 126 4.88 1.73 -11.89
CA ALA A 126 6.12 2.49 -12.03
C ALA A 126 7.37 1.72 -11.55
N GLY A 127 7.18 0.68 -10.72
CA GLY A 127 8.23 -0.28 -10.33
C GLY A 127 8.74 -1.19 -11.46
N GLY A 128 8.08 -1.17 -12.63
CA GLY A 128 8.46 -1.95 -13.80
C GLY A 128 7.42 -2.98 -14.24
N VAL A 129 6.14 -2.74 -13.98
CA VAL A 129 5.02 -3.64 -14.30
C VAL A 129 5.25 -5.03 -13.71
N ILE A 130 5.28 -5.08 -12.37
CA ILE A 130 5.55 -6.29 -11.61
C ILE A 130 4.25 -6.78 -10.99
N ASP A 131 3.79 -7.94 -11.45
CA ASP A 131 2.65 -8.66 -10.87
C ASP A 131 3.00 -9.19 -9.48
N LEU A 132 2.01 -9.19 -8.58
CA LEU A 132 2.12 -9.85 -7.29
C LEU A 132 1.93 -11.36 -7.46
N PRO A 133 2.73 -12.20 -6.80
CA PRO A 133 2.44 -13.62 -6.69
C PRO A 133 1.08 -13.84 -6.06
N GLN A 134 0.39 -14.88 -6.52
CA GLN A 134 -0.92 -15.25 -5.99
C GLN A 134 -0.88 -15.38 -4.46
N GLY A 135 -1.81 -14.74 -3.77
CA GLY A 135 -1.96 -14.77 -2.31
C GLY A 135 -1.05 -13.80 -1.56
N TRP A 136 -0.13 -13.11 -2.23
CA TRP A 136 0.82 -12.23 -1.55
C TRP A 136 0.13 -11.03 -0.90
N LEU A 137 -0.84 -10.41 -1.58
CA LEU A 137 -1.57 -9.27 -1.02
C LEU A 137 -2.42 -9.70 0.19
N ARG A 138 -3.01 -10.89 0.11
CA ARG A 138 -3.75 -11.50 1.22
C ARG A 138 -2.85 -11.77 2.42
N GLU A 139 -1.66 -12.30 2.19
CA GLU A 139 -0.69 -12.57 3.23
C GLU A 139 -0.18 -11.26 3.86
N LEU A 140 0.06 -10.22 3.05
CA LEU A 140 0.41 -8.89 3.55
C LEU A 140 -0.70 -8.32 4.46
N LYS A 141 -1.97 -8.41 4.03
CA LYS A 141 -3.11 -7.99 4.85
C LYS A 141 -3.12 -8.71 6.20
N ARG A 142 -2.95 -10.03 6.19
CA ARG A 142 -2.90 -10.86 7.40
C ARG A 142 -1.77 -10.41 8.35
N ARG A 143 -0.57 -10.14 7.82
CA ARG A 143 0.58 -9.66 8.61
C ARG A 143 0.35 -8.27 9.22
N CYS A 144 -0.37 -7.39 8.52
CA CYS A 144 -0.76 -6.09 9.04
C CYS A 144 -1.77 -6.25 10.20
N GLU A 145 -2.78 -7.10 10.02
CA GLU A 145 -3.80 -7.38 11.04
C GLU A 145 -3.19 -7.97 12.32
N ASP A 146 -2.27 -8.93 12.20
CA ASP A 146 -1.55 -9.53 13.34
C ASP A 146 -0.83 -8.47 14.21
N ARG A 147 -0.45 -7.32 13.62
CA ARG A 147 0.29 -6.23 14.27
C ARG A 147 -0.58 -5.02 14.62
N GLY A 148 -1.87 -5.07 14.30
CA GLY A 148 -2.74 -3.89 14.41
C GLY A 148 -2.31 -2.73 13.50
N ALA A 149 -1.60 -3.02 12.41
CA ALA A 149 -1.23 -2.06 11.38
C ALA A 149 -2.30 -2.05 10.28
N LEU A 150 -2.47 -0.92 9.58
CA LEU A 150 -3.43 -0.84 8.47
C LEU A 150 -2.79 -1.19 7.13
N LEU A 151 -3.54 -1.87 6.26
CA LEU A 151 -3.20 -2.02 4.85
C LEU A 151 -3.78 -0.86 4.04
N ILE A 152 -2.89 -0.09 3.40
CA ILE A 152 -3.22 0.95 2.42
C ILE A 152 -2.92 0.40 1.03
N VAL A 153 -3.90 0.39 0.13
CA VAL A 153 -3.69 0.01 -1.28
C VAL A 153 -3.75 1.23 -2.18
N ASP A 154 -2.66 1.49 -2.90
CA ASP A 154 -2.56 2.53 -3.91
C ASP A 154 -3.11 2.02 -5.25
N GLU A 155 -4.34 2.40 -5.57
CA GLU A 155 -5.04 2.07 -6.81
C GLU A 155 -4.92 3.18 -7.85
N ALA A 156 -3.95 4.11 -7.71
CA ALA A 156 -3.82 5.24 -8.62
C ALA A 156 -3.64 4.83 -10.09
N GLN A 157 -2.96 3.71 -10.35
CA GLN A 157 -2.75 3.19 -11.70
C GLN A 157 -3.69 2.05 -12.06
N THR A 158 -4.09 1.24 -11.08
CA THR A 158 -4.71 -0.08 -11.28
C THR A 158 -6.23 -0.08 -11.11
N GLY A 159 -6.77 0.93 -10.41
CA GLY A 159 -8.20 1.02 -10.15
C GLY A 159 -9.01 1.36 -11.40
N LEU A 160 -10.34 1.34 -11.24
CA LEU A 160 -11.31 1.70 -12.28
C LEU A 160 -11.21 0.84 -13.54
N ALA A 161 -11.26 -0.48 -13.36
CA ALA A 161 -11.29 -1.46 -14.45
C ALA A 161 -9.97 -1.61 -15.24
N LYS A 162 -8.85 -1.00 -14.82
CA LYS A 162 -7.60 -1.04 -15.59
C LYS A 162 -7.05 -2.46 -15.75
N LEU A 163 -7.18 -3.28 -14.72
CA LEU A 163 -6.70 -4.67 -14.70
C LEU A 163 -7.78 -5.70 -15.10
N GLY A 164 -8.99 -5.24 -15.46
CA GLY A 164 -10.12 -6.09 -15.81
C GLY A 164 -11.12 -6.34 -14.67
N SER A 165 -10.75 -6.08 -13.42
CA SER A 165 -11.66 -5.93 -12.26
C SER A 165 -11.84 -4.47 -11.89
N MET A 166 -12.90 -4.13 -11.15
CA MET A 166 -13.15 -2.74 -10.73
C MET A 166 -11.95 -2.16 -9.96
N TRP A 167 -11.40 -2.94 -9.02
CA TRP A 167 -10.20 -2.60 -8.26
C TRP A 167 -9.14 -3.69 -8.42
N GLY A 168 -7.86 -3.34 -8.48
CA GLY A 168 -6.77 -4.30 -8.58
C GLY A 168 -6.73 -5.30 -7.42
N PHE A 169 -7.05 -4.86 -6.20
CA PHE A 169 -7.12 -5.76 -5.03
C PHE A 169 -8.24 -6.82 -5.13
N ASP A 170 -9.24 -6.64 -6.01
CA ASP A 170 -10.33 -7.62 -6.21
C ASP A 170 -9.80 -8.96 -6.72
N HIS A 171 -8.70 -8.96 -7.51
CA HIS A 171 -8.08 -10.18 -8.04
C HIS A 171 -7.62 -11.14 -6.94
N GLU A 172 -7.27 -10.60 -5.77
CA GLU A 172 -6.81 -11.35 -4.61
C GLU A 172 -7.95 -11.61 -3.59
N GLY A 173 -9.13 -11.02 -3.82
CA GLY A 173 -10.25 -11.05 -2.87
C GLY A 173 -9.92 -10.36 -1.54
N VAL A 174 -9.09 -9.32 -1.58
CA VAL A 174 -8.65 -8.57 -0.40
C VAL A 174 -9.41 -7.25 -0.32
N ILE A 175 -9.96 -6.93 0.85
CA ILE A 175 -10.52 -5.60 1.12
C ILE A 175 -9.51 -4.85 2.00
N PRO A 176 -8.84 -3.79 1.50
CA PRO A 176 -7.89 -3.02 2.30
C PRO A 176 -8.58 -2.17 3.37
N ASP A 177 -7.81 -1.60 4.30
CA ASP A 177 -8.36 -0.70 5.33
C ASP A 177 -8.60 0.71 4.77
N ILE A 178 -7.67 1.14 3.91
CA ILE A 178 -7.70 2.39 3.16
C ILE A 178 -7.27 2.08 1.73
N PHE A 179 -7.86 2.73 0.73
CA PHE A 179 -7.29 2.71 -0.61
C PHE A 179 -7.37 4.08 -1.26
N THR A 180 -6.45 4.36 -2.18
CA THR A 180 -6.35 5.65 -2.85
C THR A 180 -6.58 5.47 -4.35
N ILE A 181 -7.34 6.37 -4.95
CA ILE A 181 -7.63 6.37 -6.39
C ILE A 181 -7.20 7.69 -7.00
N SER A 182 -6.91 7.70 -8.31
CA SER A 182 -6.21 8.82 -8.92
C SER A 182 -6.26 8.77 -10.46
N LYS A 183 -5.39 9.52 -11.15
CA LYS A 183 -5.06 9.50 -12.59
C LYS A 183 -6.31 9.47 -13.45
N HIS A 184 -6.74 8.27 -13.85
CA HIS A 184 -7.89 8.03 -14.72
C HIS A 184 -9.21 8.57 -14.15
N PHE A 185 -9.30 8.80 -12.85
CA PHE A 185 -10.49 9.39 -12.23
C PHE A 185 -10.62 10.91 -12.49
N GLY A 186 -9.56 11.61 -12.92
CA GLY A 186 -9.59 13.07 -13.13
C GLY A 186 -9.36 13.90 -11.84
N GLY A 187 -8.74 13.30 -10.83
CA GLY A 187 -8.36 13.84 -9.52
C GLY A 187 -7.98 12.69 -8.59
N GLU A 188 -7.48 12.94 -7.39
CA GLU A 188 -6.88 11.90 -6.54
C GLU A 188 -7.52 11.88 -5.12
N TRP A 189 -7.96 10.72 -4.64
CA TRP A 189 -8.97 10.59 -3.59
C TRP A 189 -8.72 9.38 -2.66
N PRO A 190 -8.50 9.56 -1.35
CA PRO A 190 -8.49 8.46 -0.38
C PRO A 190 -9.90 8.02 0.04
N LEU A 191 -10.09 6.71 0.17
CA LEU A 191 -11.31 6.03 0.62
C LEU A 191 -11.01 5.18 1.86
N VAL A 192 -11.88 5.24 2.87
CA VAL A 192 -11.64 4.64 4.20
C VAL A 192 -12.84 3.81 4.65
N ARG A 193 -12.57 2.65 5.26
CA ARG A 193 -13.59 1.78 5.84
C ARG A 193 -14.19 2.33 7.14
N ARG A 194 -15.51 2.20 7.33
CA ARG A 194 -16.27 2.71 8.50
C ARG A 194 -15.88 2.03 9.81
N SER A 195 -15.66 0.73 9.79
CA SER A 195 -15.24 -0.07 10.94
C SER A 195 -13.81 -0.54 10.69
N LEU A 196 -12.85 0.30 11.05
CA LEU A 196 -11.48 -0.15 11.24
C LEU A 196 -11.47 -1.10 12.48
N PRO A 197 -10.66 -2.16 12.47
CA PRO A 197 -10.64 -3.15 13.56
C PRO A 197 -10.38 -2.49 14.92
N THR A 198 -11.42 -2.38 15.73
CA THR A 198 -11.34 -1.85 17.10
C THR A 198 -10.82 -2.93 18.04
N ARG A 199 -9.97 -2.52 19.00
CA ARG A 199 -9.47 -3.36 20.11
C ARG A 199 -10.58 -4.12 20.83
#